data_AF-A0A357QTJ3-F1
#
_entry.id   AF-A0A357QTJ3-F1
#
_cell.length_a   1.000
_cell.length_b   1.000
_cell.length_c   1.000
_cell.angle_alpha   90.00
_cell.angle_beta   90.00
_cell.angle_gamma   90.00
#
_symmetry.space_group_name_H-M   'P 1'
#
loop_
_entity.id
_entity.type
_entity.pdbx_description
1 polymer ?
#
loop_
_entity_poly.entity_id
_entity_poly.type
_entity_poly.pdbx_seq_one_letter_code
_entity_poly.pdbx_strand_id
1 'polypeptide(L)'
;MSETIHPHGHYHSPEAKKKQLNRISKAIGHLQHVKTMIENDDDCADVLIQLTAVNSALHNLGKEIINEHMTHCIVHAIENGDMKAVEDFQKSVKKFL
;
A
#
# COMPACT_ATOMS: atom_id res chain seq x y z
N MET A 1 -0.38 11.52 -15.43
CA MET A 1 -1.47 10.91 -14.64
C MET A 1 -1.86 9.65 -15.39
N SER A 2 -1.36 8.48 -14.98
CA SER A 2 -1.51 7.25 -15.76
C SER A 2 -2.78 6.53 -15.31
N GLU A 3 -3.87 6.74 -16.06
CA GLU A 3 -5.10 5.97 -15.94
C GLU A 3 -4.84 4.55 -16.46
N THR A 4 -4.61 3.60 -15.56
CA THR A 4 -4.61 2.17 -15.90
C THR A 4 -6.05 1.69 -15.86
N ILE A 5 -6.67 1.59 -17.04
CA ILE A 5 -8.00 1.02 -17.27
C ILE A 5 -7.94 -0.46 -16.89
N HIS A 6 -8.37 -0.78 -15.67
CA HIS A 6 -8.57 -2.17 -15.21
C HIS A 6 -9.99 -2.62 -15.59
N PRO A 7 -10.15 -3.77 -16.27
CA PRO A 7 -11.43 -4.22 -16.82
C PRO A 7 -12.38 -4.85 -15.78
N HIS A 8 -11.97 -4.99 -14.51
CA HIS A 8 -12.81 -5.53 -13.44
C HIS A 8 -13.17 -4.46 -12.40
N GLY A 9 -14.39 -4.53 -11.86
CA GLY A 9 -14.82 -3.64 -10.77
C GLY A 9 -14.04 -3.95 -9.48
N HIS A 10 -13.47 -2.92 -8.86
CA HIS A 10 -12.90 -3.06 -7.51
C HIS A 10 -14.00 -2.77 -6.48
N TYR A 11 -14.38 -3.78 -5.70
CA TYR A 11 -15.20 -3.57 -4.51
C TYR A 11 -14.31 -3.50 -3.28
N HIS A 12 -14.17 -2.29 -2.73
CA HIS A 12 -13.60 -2.08 -1.41
C HIS A 12 -14.75 -1.82 -0.44
N SER A 13 -14.81 -2.57 0.65
CA SER A 13 -15.76 -2.21 1.71
C SER A 13 -15.43 -0.80 2.22
N PRO A 14 -16.44 0.06 2.52
CA PRO A 14 -16.19 1.39 3.05
C PRO A 14 -15.32 1.38 4.32
N GLU A 15 -15.44 0.31 5.11
CA GLU A 15 -14.67 0.09 6.33
C GLU A 15 -13.19 -0.21 6.03
N ALA A 16 -12.91 -1.10 5.08
CA ALA A 16 -11.54 -1.40 4.64
C ALA A 16 -10.87 -0.16 4.04
N LYS A 17 -11.57 0.57 3.17
CA LYS A 17 -11.09 1.85 2.62
C LYS A 17 -10.74 2.84 3.73
N LYS A 18 -11.63 3.03 4.72
CA LYS A 18 -11.39 3.93 5.86
C LYS A 18 -10.16 3.49 6.67
N LYS A 19 -10.00 2.18 6.89
CA LYS A 19 -8.85 1.63 7.62
C LYS A 19 -7.54 1.87 6.89
N GLN A 20 -7.48 1.61 5.58
CA GLN A 20 -6.32 1.89 4.74
C GLN A 20 -5.96 3.39 4.75
N LEU A 21 -6.96 4.26 4.60
CA LEU A 21 -6.79 5.72 4.67
C LEU A 21 -6.21 6.16 6.02
N ASN A 22 -6.74 5.64 7.13
CA ASN A 22 -6.22 5.96 8.46
C ASN A 22 -4.75 5.51 8.64
N ARG A 23 -4.37 4.37 8.07
CA ARG A 23 -2.98 3.87 8.15
C ARG A 23 -2.03 4.73 7.34
N ILE A 24 -2.38 5.09 6.10
CA ILE A 24 -1.53 5.95 5.27
C ILE A 24 -1.41 7.35 5.88
N SER A 25 -2.48 7.91 6.46
CA SER A 25 -2.40 9.20 7.17
C SER A 25 -1.42 9.17 8.34
N LYS A 26 -1.36 8.07 9.10
CA LYS A 26 -0.36 7.89 10.16
C LYS A 26 1.06 7.82 9.61
N ALA A 27 1.27 7.06 8.53
CA ALA A 27 2.58 6.97 7.88
C ALA A 27 3.06 8.33 7.35
N ILE A 28 2.15 9.15 6.80
CA ILE A 28 2.43 10.52 6.38
C ILE A 28 2.88 11.38 7.57
N GLY A 29 2.18 11.31 8.71
CA GLY A 29 2.59 12.03 9.92
C GLY A 29 3.97 11.63 10.44
N HIS A 30 4.29 10.34 10.41
CA HIS A 30 5.63 9.86 10.77
C HIS A 30 6.70 10.36 9.79
N LEU A 31 6.40 10.37 8.49
CA LEU A 31 7.33 10.87 7.49
C LEU A 31 7.55 12.39 7.61
N GLN A 32 6.52 13.15 7.98
CA GLN A 32 6.65 14.57 8.32
C GLN A 32 7.58 14.78 9.52
N HIS A 33 7.49 13.92 10.54
CA HIS A 33 8.42 13.98 11.67
C HIS A 33 9.86 13.70 11.24
N VAL A 34 10.11 12.67 10.43
CA VAL A 34 11.44 12.37 9.86
C VAL A 34 11.98 13.58 9.07
N LYS A 35 11.15 14.25 8.28
CA LYS A 35 11.53 15.48 7.58
C LYS A 35 12.01 16.56 8.56
N THR A 36 11.27 16.80 9.64
CA THR A 36 11.65 17.78 10.67
C THR A 36 12.95 17.40 11.37
N MET A 37 13.20 16.11 11.64
CA MET A 37 14.47 15.67 12.22
C MET A 37 15.66 16.03 11.34
N ILE A 38 15.53 15.81 10.02
CA ILE A 38 16.56 16.18 9.05
C ILE A 38 16.74 17.70 8.99
N GLU A 39 15.65 18.47 9.01
CA GLU A 39 15.70 19.94 9.01
C GLU A 39 16.36 20.53 10.27
N ASN A 40 16.37 19.78 11.37
CA ASN A 40 16.97 20.19 12.64
C ASN A 40 18.40 19.66 12.86
N ASP A 41 18.99 18.97 11.88
CA ASP A 41 20.28 18.29 11.99
C ASP A 41 20.32 17.27 13.17
N ASP A 42 19.21 16.57 13.43
CA ASP A 42 19.13 15.51 14.44
C ASP A 42 20.07 14.33 14.09
N ASP A 43 20.37 13.47 15.08
CA ASP A 43 21.28 12.35 14.92
C ASP A 43 20.86 11.38 13.80
N CYS A 44 21.81 11.04 12.92
CA CYS A 44 21.56 10.20 11.76
C CYS A 44 21.05 8.79 12.13
N ALA A 45 21.49 8.21 13.26
CA ALA A 45 21.03 6.90 13.69
C ALA A 45 19.55 6.96 14.11
N ASP A 46 19.15 8.01 14.80
CA ASP A 46 17.75 8.23 15.19
C ASP A 46 16.84 8.44 13.97
N VAL A 47 17.29 9.23 12.99
CA VAL A 47 16.59 9.42 11.70
C VAL A 47 16.38 8.07 11.00
N LEU A 48 17.41 7.23 10.93
CA LEU A 48 17.32 5.90 10.31
C LEU A 48 16.36 4.96 11.05
N ILE A 49 16.31 5.03 12.39
CA ILE A 49 15.35 4.27 13.19
C ILE A 49 13.91 4.69 12.86
N GLN A 50 13.63 6.01 12.82
CA GLN A 50 12.30 6.51 12.47
C GLN A 50 11.91 6.18 11.04
N LEU A 51 12.84 6.29 10.08
CA LEU A 51 12.60 5.91 8.70
C LEU A 51 12.28 4.42 8.56
N THR A 52 12.94 3.56 9.34
CA THR A 52 12.65 2.12 9.39
C THR A 52 11.23 1.84 9.91
N ALA A 53 10.76 2.62 10.89
CA ALA A 53 9.39 2.54 11.38
C ALA A 53 8.37 2.94 10.31
N VAL A 54 8.65 4.00 9.54
CA VAL A 54 7.82 4.40 8.38
C VAL A 54 7.77 3.28 7.35
N ASN A 55 8.93 2.73 6.97
CA ASN A 55 8.99 1.64 5.98
C ASN A 55 8.18 0.42 6.45
N SER A 56 8.28 0.06 7.73
CA SER A 56 7.49 -1.03 8.33
C SER A 56 5.98 -0.77 8.26
N ALA A 57 5.56 0.48 8.52
CA ALA A 57 4.15 0.87 8.42
C ALA A 57 3.63 0.77 6.97
N LEU A 58 4.41 1.23 5.99
CA LEU A 58 4.07 1.12 4.56
C LEU A 58 4.02 -0.34 4.10
N HIS A 59 4.99 -1.15 4.53
CA HIS A 59 5.04 -2.56 4.17
C HIS A 59 3.82 -3.33 4.73
N ASN A 60 3.41 -3.03 5.96
CA ASN A 60 2.21 -3.61 6.56
C ASN A 60 0.91 -3.16 5.85
N LEU A 61 0.82 -1.88 5.44
CA LEU A 61 -0.32 -1.40 4.66
C LEU A 61 -0.40 -2.10 3.29
N GLY A 62 0.72 -2.24 2.58
CA GLY A 62 0.72 -2.94 1.30
C GLY A 62 0.34 -4.41 1.41
N LYS A 63 0.79 -5.12 2.47
CA LYS A 63 0.32 -6.48 2.77
C LYS A 63 -1.20 -6.55 2.97
N GLU A 64 -1.77 -5.58 3.68
CA GLU A 64 -3.22 -5.51 3.90
C GLU A 64 -3.98 -5.30 2.57
N ILE A 65 -3.52 -4.37 1.72
CA ILE A 65 -4.10 -4.13 0.39
C ILE A 65 -4.02 -5.38 -0.48
N ILE A 66 -2.88 -6.07 -0.48
CA ILE A 66 -2.68 -7.29 -1.25
C ILE A 66 -3.68 -8.38 -0.82
N ASN A 67 -3.80 -8.61 0.49
CA ASN A 67 -4.71 -9.62 1.03
C ASN A 67 -6.18 -9.32 0.69
N GLU A 68 -6.59 -8.06 0.80
CA GLU A 68 -7.96 -7.64 0.44
C GLU A 68 -8.23 -7.85 -1.04
N HIS A 69 -7.28 -7.47 -1.91
CA HIS A 69 -7.42 -7.63 -3.35
C HIS A 69 -7.47 -9.10 -3.77
N MET A 70 -6.64 -9.96 -3.16
CA MET A 70 -6.68 -11.42 -3.39
C MET A 70 -8.04 -12.02 -3.02
N THR A 71 -8.67 -11.55 -1.95
CA THR A 71 -9.92 -12.12 -1.42
C THR A 71 -11.15 -11.72 -2.25
N HIS A 72 -11.14 -10.55 -2.88
CA HIS A 72 -12.31 -10.02 -3.58
C HIS A 72 -12.12 -9.91 -5.10
N CYS A 73 -11.07 -9.24 -5.57
CA CYS A 73 -10.93 -8.91 -6.98
C CYS A 73 -10.43 -10.09 -7.81
N ILE A 74 -9.49 -10.88 -7.27
CA ILE A 74 -8.92 -12.03 -7.98
C ILE A 74 -9.93 -13.18 -8.11
N VAL A 75 -10.76 -13.41 -7.08
CA VAL A 75 -11.83 -14.41 -7.13
C VAL A 75 -12.78 -14.11 -8.30
N HIS A 76 -13.25 -12.88 -8.41
CA HIS A 76 -14.10 -12.46 -9.53
C HIS A 76 -13.38 -12.48 -10.88
N ALA A 77 -12.10 -12.11 -10.95
CA ALA A 77 -11.33 -12.20 -12.18
C ALA A 77 -11.25 -13.65 -12.69
N ILE A 78 -11.04 -14.62 -11.80
CA ILE A 78 -11.03 -16.04 -12.14
C ILE A 78 -12.41 -16.52 -12.61
N GLU A 79 -13.48 -16.15 -11.91
CA GLU A 79 -14.86 -16.50 -12.29
C GLU A 79 -15.23 -15.98 -13.70
N ASN A 80 -14.74 -14.80 -14.07
CA ASN A 80 -14.99 -14.17 -15.36
C ASN A 80 -13.95 -14.54 -16.45
N GLY A 81 -12.97 -15.40 -16.14
CA GLY A 81 -11.91 -15.79 -17.08
C GLY A 81 -10.89 -14.69 -17.40
N ASP A 82 -10.83 -13.62 -16.60
CA ASP A 82 -9.88 -12.51 -16.76
C ASP A 82 -8.51 -12.83 -16.15
N MET A 83 -7.79 -13.73 -16.80
CA MET A 83 -6.44 -14.13 -16.39
C MET A 83 -5.42 -12.98 -16.48
N LYS A 84 -5.68 -11.98 -17.32
CA LYS A 84 -4.81 -10.82 -17.47
C LYS A 84 -4.77 -9.98 -16.19
N ALA A 85 -5.91 -9.75 -15.55
CA ALA A 85 -5.97 -9.08 -14.25
C ALA A 85 -5.15 -9.81 -13.18
N VAL A 86 -5.18 -11.15 -13.17
CA VAL A 86 -4.39 -11.96 -12.24
C VAL A 86 -2.89 -11.78 -12.49
N GLU A 87 -2.44 -11.84 -13.74
CA GLU A 87 -1.03 -11.64 -14.09
C GLU A 87 -0.52 -10.23 -13.75
N ASP A 88 -1.33 -9.19 -14.02
CA ASP A 88 -0.95 -7.81 -13.75
C ASP A 88 -0.88 -7.53 -12.24
N PHE A 89 -1.77 -8.13 -11.46
CA PHE A 89 -1.68 -8.08 -10.01
C PHE A 89 -0.45 -8.84 -9.50
N GLN A 90 -0.16 -10.03 -10.01
CA GLN A 90 1.05 -10.78 -9.65
C GLN A 90 2.34 -9.99 -9.94
N LYS A 91 2.41 -9.28 -11.08
CA LYS A 91 3.53 -8.38 -11.40
C LYS A 91 3.67 -7.27 -10.36
N SER A 92 2.56 -6.72 -9.89
CA SER A 92 2.55 -5.64 -8.89
C SER A 92 2.99 -6.14 -7.51
N VAL A 93 2.52 -7.32 -7.09
CA VAL A 93 2.97 -7.96 -5.84
C VAL A 93 4.48 -8.24 -5.87
N LYS A 94 5.00 -8.77 -6.99
CA LYS A 94 6.45 -9.03 -7.15
C LYS A 94 7.33 -7.78 -7.07
N LYS A 95 6.80 -6.60 -7.40
CA LYS A 95 7.53 -5.32 -7.28
C LYS A 95 7.51 -4.76 -5.86
N PHE A 96 6.50 -5.14 -5.08
CA PHE A 96 6.31 -4.66 -3.71
C PHE A 96 7.10 -5.48 -2.69
N LEU A 97 7.23 -6.79 -2.93
CA LEU A 97 8.09 -7.70 -2.18
C LEU A 97 9.56 -7.47 -2.53
#